data_AF-A0A4U9TKF0-F1
#
_entry.id   AF-A0A4U9TKF0-F1
#
_cell.length_a   1.000
_cell.length_b   1.000
_cell.length_c   1.000
_cell.angle_alpha   90.00
_cell.angle_beta   90.00
_cell.angle_gamma   90.00
#
_symmetry.space_group_name_H-M   'P 1'
#
loop_
_entity.id
_entity.type
_entity.pdbx_description
1 polymer ?
#
loop_
_entity_poly.entity_id
_entity_poly.type
_entity_poly.pdbx_seq_one_letter_code
_entity_poly.pdbx_strand_id
1 'polypeptide(L)'
;MELGSHIVVRMPLVRGYNDSYDAITGAIDYVMALARKGNISRIDVLPYHQLGKNKYQRLDMIYPVKDDPSYSNEELDQLAAFFQRFDFDIRLVRH
;
A
#
# COMPACT_ATOMS: atom_id res chain seq x y z
N MET A 1 6.25 3.42 -29.22
CA MET A 1 4.90 3.74 -28.72
C MET A 1 5.00 3.82 -27.21
N GLU A 2 5.06 5.04 -26.67
CA GLU A 2 4.76 5.24 -25.24
C GLU A 2 3.28 4.90 -25.06
N LEU A 3 2.95 3.94 -24.20
CA LEU A 3 1.56 3.73 -23.82
C LEU A 3 1.10 5.02 -23.11
N GLY A 4 0.20 5.79 -23.72
CA GLY A 4 -0.24 7.10 -23.22
C GLY A 4 -1.16 7.06 -21.99
N SER A 5 -1.06 6.04 -21.14
CA SER A 5 -1.94 5.83 -19.98
C SER A 5 -1.28 6.33 -18.69
N HIS A 6 -1.98 7.15 -17.90
CA HIS A 6 -1.52 7.48 -16.55
C HIS A 6 -1.64 6.26 -15.63
N ILE A 7 -0.52 5.73 -15.15
CA ILE A 7 -0.50 4.57 -14.25
C ILE A 7 -0.37 5.03 -12.80
N VAL A 8 -1.26 4.52 -11.95
CA VAL A 8 -1.17 4.62 -10.48
C VAL A 8 -0.97 3.23 -9.91
N VAL A 9 0.14 3.03 -9.19
CA VAL A 9 0.42 1.77 -8.50
C VAL A 9 -0.33 1.76 -7.17
N ARG A 10 -1.06 0.69 -6.88
CA ARG A 10 -1.74 0.51 -5.58
C ARG A 10 -1.02 -0.56 -4.77
N MET A 11 -0.57 -0.19 -3.57
CA MET A 11 0.15 -1.07 -2.66
C MET A 11 -0.65 -1.27 -1.37
N PRO A 12 -1.38 -2.39 -1.23
CA PRO A 12 -1.96 -2.78 0.05
C PRO A 12 -0.86 -2.99 1.08
N LEU A 13 -1.02 -2.38 2.25
CA LEU A 13 -0.13 -2.49 3.39
C LEU A 13 -0.81 -3.33 4.47
N VAL A 14 -0.28 -4.51 4.73
CA VAL A 14 -0.83 -5.49 5.65
C VAL A 14 0.13 -5.67 6.81
N ARG A 15 -0.32 -5.34 8.01
CA ARG A 15 0.47 -5.42 9.25
C ARG A 15 1.07 -6.80 9.46
N GLY A 16 2.38 -6.85 9.68
CA GLY A 16 3.14 -8.08 9.92
C GLY A 16 3.49 -8.88 8.66
N TYR A 17 3.14 -8.40 7.47
CA TYR A 17 3.44 -9.09 6.20
C TYR A 17 4.35 -8.27 5.30
N ASN A 18 3.98 -7.04 4.97
CA ASN A 18 4.74 -6.19 4.04
C ASN A 18 4.91 -4.75 4.52
N ASP A 19 4.74 -4.50 5.82
CA ASP A 19 4.69 -3.16 6.40
C ASP A 19 5.94 -2.73 7.18
N SER A 20 7.00 -3.54 7.16
CA SER A 20 8.30 -3.09 7.63
C SER A 20 8.79 -1.93 6.75
N TYR A 21 9.44 -0.93 7.35
CA TYR A 21 10.02 0.19 6.61
C TYR A 21 10.98 -0.26 5.49
N ASP A 22 11.72 -1.35 5.69
CA ASP A 22 12.63 -1.90 4.68
C ASP A 22 11.87 -2.44 3.45
N ALA A 23 10.84 -3.27 3.68
CA ALA A 23 9.98 -3.78 2.60
C ALA A 23 9.28 -2.66 1.83
N ILE A 24 8.75 -1.67 2.56
CA ILE A 24 8.10 -0.48 1.98
C ILE A 24 9.09 0.30 1.11
N THR A 25 10.28 0.59 1.64
CA THR A 25 11.34 1.33 0.92
C THR A 25 11.74 0.60 -0.35
N GLY A 26 12.02 -0.69 -0.27
CA GLY A 26 12.41 -1.49 -1.44
C GLY A 26 11.33 -1.53 -2.53
N ALA A 27 10.06 -1.61 -2.14
CA ALA A 27 8.94 -1.55 -3.09
C ALA A 27 8.83 -0.17 -3.76
N ILE A 28 8.95 0.93 -3.00
CA ILE A 28 8.90 2.29 -3.52
C ILE A 28 10.07 2.54 -4.47
N ASP A 29 11.30 2.20 -4.08
CA ASP A 29 12.50 2.38 -4.89
C ASP A 29 12.40 1.63 -6.23
N TYR A 30 11.85 0.41 -6.19
CA TYR A 30 11.59 -0.36 -7.39
C TYR A 30 10.59 0.33 -8.32
N VAL A 31 9.47 0.84 -7.78
CA VAL A 31 8.46 1.56 -8.57
C VAL A 31 9.04 2.87 -9.12
N MET A 32 9.81 3.63 -8.35
CA MET A 32 10.50 4.83 -8.82
C MET A 32 11.49 4.52 -9.95
N ALA A 33 12.23 3.41 -9.87
CA ALA A 33 13.11 2.97 -10.94
C ALA A 33 12.36 2.60 -12.23
N LEU A 34 11.17 2.00 -12.11
CA LEU A 34 10.28 1.73 -13.24
C LEU A 34 9.68 3.02 -13.82
N ALA A 35 9.29 3.96 -12.97
CA ALA A 35 8.70 5.23 -13.38
C ALA A 35 9.63 6.04 -14.30
N ARG A 36 10.95 5.94 -14.13
CA ARG A 36 11.96 6.56 -15.02
C ARG A 36 11.88 6.08 -16.47
N LYS A 37 11.25 4.94 -16.74
CA LYS A 37 11.15 4.31 -18.07
C LYS A 37 9.73 4.33 -18.62
N GLY A 38 8.78 4.92 -17.90
CA GLY A 38 7.36 4.78 -18.23
C GLY A 38 6.51 5.92 -17.67
N ASN A 39 5.23 5.62 -17.54
CA ASN A 39 4.12 6.54 -17.31
C ASN A 39 3.48 6.38 -15.91
N ILE A 40 4.25 5.86 -14.94
CA ILE A 40 3.80 5.75 -13.54
C ILE A 40 3.91 7.12 -12.89
N SER A 41 2.79 7.68 -12.47
CA SER A 41 2.73 9.03 -11.91
C SER A 41 2.52 9.06 -10.40
N ARG A 42 2.12 7.93 -9.78
CA ARG A 42 1.75 7.91 -8.36
C ARG A 42 1.76 6.50 -7.75
N ILE A 43 2.04 6.42 -6.46
CA ILE A 43 1.80 5.25 -5.61
C ILE A 43 0.71 5.59 -4.60
N ASP A 44 -0.38 4.82 -4.60
CA ASP A 44 -1.38 4.84 -3.53
C ASP A 44 -1.05 3.70 -2.57
N VAL A 45 -0.72 4.02 -1.32
CA VAL A 45 -0.52 3.05 -0.24
C VAL A 45 -1.82 2.91 0.53
N LEU A 46 -2.27 1.66 0.73
CA LEU A 46 -3.58 1.37 1.31
C LEU A 46 -3.43 0.51 2.56
N PRO A 47 -3.60 1.06 3.77
CA PRO A 47 -3.72 0.27 4.98
C PRO A 47 -4.84 -0.76 4.82
N TYR A 48 -4.55 -2.00 5.18
CA TYR A 48 -5.52 -3.08 5.01
C TYR A 48 -6.71 -2.93 5.96
N HIS A 49 -7.92 -3.08 5.41
CA HIS A 49 -9.17 -3.10 6.17
C HIS A 49 -9.88 -4.46 6.03
N GLN A 50 -10.42 -4.97 7.13
CA GLN A 50 -11.07 -6.30 7.19
C GLN A 50 -12.51 -6.33 6.63
N LEU A 51 -12.90 -5.40 5.75
CA LEU A 51 -14.28 -5.29 5.21
C LEU A 51 -14.77 -6.58 4.52
N GLY A 52 -13.85 -7.41 4.02
CA GLY A 52 -14.15 -8.69 3.36
C GLY A 52 -14.39 -9.88 4.30
N LYS A 53 -14.12 -9.77 5.60
CA LYS A 53 -14.17 -10.89 6.56
C LYS A 53 -15.53 -11.61 6.58
N ASN A 54 -16.62 -10.85 6.48
CA ASN A 54 -17.98 -11.40 6.44
C ASN A 54 -18.24 -12.29 5.22
N LYS A 55 -17.52 -12.10 4.11
CA LYS A 55 -17.64 -12.96 2.92
C LYS A 55 -17.06 -14.35 3.17
N TYR A 56 -15.94 -14.43 3.89
CA TYR A 56 -15.34 -15.71 4.29
C TYR A 56 -16.28 -16.50 5.19
N GLN A 57 -16.89 -15.83 6.18
CA GLN A 57 -17.88 -16.44 7.07
C GLN A 57 -19.09 -17.00 6.31
N ARG A 58 -19.60 -16.27 5.31
CA ARG A 58 -20.75 -16.72 4.50
C ARG A 58 -20.45 -17.90 3.58
N LEU A 59 -19.17 -18.14 3.29
CA LEU A 59 -18.72 -19.23 2.42
C LEU A 59 -18.14 -20.40 3.24
N ASP A 60 -18.30 -20.39 4.57
CA ASP A 60 -17.68 -21.35 5.49
C ASP A 60 -16.15 -21.50 5.28
N MET A 61 -15.50 -20.41 4.88
CA MET A 61 -14.05 -20.37 4.62
C MET A 61 -13.30 -19.79 5.82
N ILE A 62 -12.13 -20.36 6.11
CA ILE A 62 -11.22 -19.83 7.12
C ILE A 62 -10.65 -18.49 6.63
N TYR A 63 -10.82 -17.45 7.43
CA TYR A 63 -10.19 -16.16 7.20
C TYR A 63 -8.72 -16.21 7.67
N PRO A 64 -7.74 -15.96 6.78
CA PRO A 64 -6.32 -16.24 7.08
C PRO A 64 -5.66 -15.20 7.99
N VAL A 65 -6.19 -13.97 8.05
CA VAL A 65 -5.63 -12.90 8.89
C VAL A 65 -6.16 -13.06 10.31
N LYS A 66 -5.30 -13.55 11.21
CA LYS A 66 -5.67 -13.88 12.60
C LYS A 66 -5.60 -12.68 13.53
N ASP A 67 -4.54 -11.89 13.41
CA ASP A 67 -4.30 -10.70 14.23
C ASP A 67 -5.03 -9.48 13.67
N ASP A 68 -5.18 -8.43 14.48
CA ASP A 68 -5.73 -7.16 14.03
C ASP A 68 -4.73 -6.44 13.11
N PRO A 69 -5.04 -6.28 11.80
CA PRO A 69 -4.13 -5.65 10.85
C PRO A 69 -4.28 -4.13 10.84
N SER A 70 -5.18 -3.57 11.66
CA SER A 70 -5.49 -2.14 11.66
C SER A 70 -4.30 -1.30 12.12
N TYR A 71 -4.27 -0.05 11.68
CA TYR A 71 -3.32 0.95 12.15
C TYR A 71 -4.03 1.99 12.99
N SER A 72 -3.38 2.46 14.05
CA SER A 72 -3.80 3.65 14.78
C SER A 72 -3.60 4.89 13.91
N ASN A 73 -4.28 5.99 14.25
CA ASN A 73 -4.09 7.24 13.51
C ASN A 73 -2.65 7.75 13.62
N GLU A 74 -2.02 7.58 14.78
CA GLU A 74 -0.63 7.97 15.02
C GLU A 74 0.34 7.18 14.13
N GLU A 75 0.13 5.87 13.97
CA GLU A 75 0.95 5.04 13.07
C GLU A 75 0.75 5.45 11.60
N LEU A 76 -0.48 5.77 11.20
CA LEU A 76 -0.77 6.27 9.86
C LEU A 76 -0.12 7.64 9.60
N ASP A 77 -0.07 8.51 10.61
CA ASP A 77 0.60 9.81 10.52
C ASP A 77 2.12 9.65 10.40
N GLN A 78 2.70 8.69 11.12
CA GLN A 78 4.12 8.33 10.98
C GLN A 78 4.43 7.78 9.58
N LEU A 79 3.58 6.91 9.04
CA LEU A 79 3.72 6.40 7.67
C LEU A 79 3.61 7.54 6.63
N ALA A 80 2.63 8.43 6.79
CA ALA A 80 2.47 9.58 5.91
C ALA A 80 3.71 10.49 5.93
N ALA A 81 4.25 10.79 7.12
CA ALA A 81 5.48 11.56 7.26
C ALA A 81 6.70 10.83 6.67
N PHE A 82 6.77 9.50 6.82
CA PHE A 82 7.82 8.70 6.21
C PHE A 82 7.79 8.79 4.67
N PHE A 83 6.62 8.75 4.04
CA PHE A 83 6.50 8.85 2.59
C PHE A 83 6.95 10.19 2.01
N GLN A 84 6.87 11.28 2.78
CA GLN A 84 7.36 12.61 2.35
C GLN A 84 8.88 12.65 2.12
N ARG A 85 9.63 11.63 2.56
CA ARG A 85 11.08 11.52 2.35
C ARG A 85 11.45 11.10 0.93
N PHE A 86 10.49 10.58 0.16
CA PHE A 86 10.70 10.13 -1.21
C PHE A 86 10.32 11.23 -2.20
N ASP A 87 11.13 11.42 -3.23
CA ASP A 87 10.84 12.35 -4.32
C ASP A 87 9.90 11.71 -5.35
N PHE A 88 8.69 11.35 -4.91
CA PHE A 88 7.63 10.74 -5.72
C PHE A 88 6.24 11.04 -5.14
N ASP A 89 5.19 11.10 -5.96
CA ASP A 89 3.81 11.25 -5.46
C ASP A 89 3.37 9.94 -4.80
N ILE A 90 3.44 9.89 -3.48
CA ILE A 90 3.02 8.75 -2.66
C ILE A 90 1.91 9.21 -1.73
N ARG A 91 0.75 8.57 -1.83
CA ARG A 91 -0.43 8.94 -1.06
C ARG A 91 -0.87 7.80 -0.16
N LEU A 92 -0.95 8.09 1.13
CA LEU A 92 -1.61 7.21 2.08
C LEU A 92 -3.13 7.39 1.94
N VAL A 93 -3.81 6.39 1.39
CA VAL A 93 -5.26 6.40 1.20
C VAL A 93 -5.93 5.95 2.49
N ARG A 94 -6.72 6.84 3.10
CA ARG A 94 -7.53 6.55 4.29
C ARG A 94 -8.98 6.33 3.86
N HIS A 95 -9.64 5.34 4.47
CA HIS A 95 -11.05 5.02 4.25
C HIS A 95 -11.95 5.67 5.29
#